data_AF-A0A3B9F655-F1
#
_entry.id   AF-A0A3B9F655-F1
#
_cell.length_a   1.000
_cell.length_b   1.000
_cell.length_c   1.000
_cell.angle_alpha   90.00
_cell.angle_beta   90.00
_cell.angle_gamma   90.00
#
_symmetry.space_group_name_H-M   'P 1'
#
loop_
_entity.id
_entity.type
_entity.pdbx_description
1 polymer ?
#
loop_
_entity_poly.entity_id
_entity_poly.type
_entity_poly.pdbx_seq_one_letter_code
_entity_poly.pdbx_strand_id
1 'polypeptide(L)' 'YYAKSLSGIILLNKWRSNLFWIEPTNKGFIYINGRWYQGRMLIVLEEKGLTAIN' A
#
# COMPACT_ATOMS: atom_id res chain seq x y z
N TYR A 1 -6.85 -7.81 2.37
CA TYR A 1 -5.93 -7.27 3.40
C TYR A 1 -6.06 -5.76 3.44
N TYR A 2 -5.92 -5.14 4.62
CA TYR A 2 -5.90 -3.68 4.76
C TYR A 2 -4.57 -3.25 5.38
N ALA A 3 -3.99 -2.15 4.89
CA ALA A 3 -2.75 -1.60 5.41
C ALA A 3 -3.07 -0.46 6.39
N LYS A 4 -2.34 -0.40 7.51
CA LYS A 4 -2.45 0.70 8.48
C LYS A 4 -1.05 1.26 8.75
N SER A 5 -0.91 2.59 8.70
CA SER A 5 0.31 3.27 9.13
C SER A 5 0.25 3.51 10.64
N LEU A 6 1.31 3.15 11.36
CA LEU A 6 1.50 3.45 12.77
C LEU A 6 2.94 3.91 12.98
N SER A 7 3.13 5.17 13.40
CA SER A 7 4.43 5.71 13.81
C SER A 7 5.59 5.45 12.82
N GLY A 8 5.35 5.62 11.52
CA GLY A 8 6.40 5.42 10.52
C GLY A 8 6.62 3.96 10.10
N ILE A 9 5.64 3.08 10.31
CA ILE A 9 5.67 1.69 9.81
C ILE A 9 4.33 1.37 9.15
N ILE A 10 4.37 0.77 7.95
CA ILE A 10 3.20 0.14 7.34
C ILE A 10 3.10 -1.29 7.88
N LEU A 11 2.01 -1.58 8.59
CA LEU A 11 1.70 -2.94 9.02
C LEU A 11 0.85 -3.62 7.95
N LEU A 12 1.45 -4.61 7.27
CA LEU A 12 0.72 -5.58 6.47
C LEU A 12 0.74 -6.93 7.20
N ASN A 13 -0.26 -7.14 8.06
CA ASN A 13 -0.30 -8.27 9.00
C ASN A 13 0.95 -8.31 9.90
N LYS A 14 1.90 -9.22 9.66
CA LYS A 14 3.15 -9.38 10.44
C LYS A 14 4.38 -8.71 9.80
N TRP A 15 4.25 -8.13 8.61
CA TRP A 15 5.37 -7.55 7.87
C TRP A 15 5.53 -6.06 8.21
N ARG A 16 6.78 -5.64 8.44
CA ARG A 16 7.19 -4.25 8.69
C ARG A 16 8.21 -3.83 7.65
N SER A 17 7.87 -2.84 6.84
CA SER A 17 8.77 -2.24 5.85
C SER A 17 8.27 -0.83 5.53
N ASN A 18 9.16 0.03 5.02
CA ASN A 18 8.79 1.34 4.49
C ASN A 18 8.42 1.27 3.00
N LEU A 19 8.54 0.07 2.40
CA LEU A 19 8.31 -0.19 0.99
C LEU A 19 7.59 -1.52 0.82
N PHE A 20 6.48 -1.51 0.07
CA PHE A 20 5.70 -2.70 -0.23
C PHE A 20 5.23 -2.71 -1.69
N TRP A 21 5.47 -3.82 -2.38
CA TRP A 21 4.75 -4.13 -3.61
C TRP A 21 3.42 -4.79 -3.28
N ILE A 22 2.33 -4.26 -3.83
CA ILE A 22 0.99 -4.85 -3.74
C ILE A 22 0.56 -5.19 -5.16
N GLU A 23 0.19 -6.45 -5.38
CA GLU A 23 -0.34 -6.91 -6.66
C GLU A 23 -1.71 -7.56 -6.42
N PRO A 24 -2.77 -7.04 -7.05
CA PRO A 24 -4.09 -7.62 -6.91
C PRO A 24 -4.20 -8.90 -7.75
N THR A 25 -4.72 -9.96 -7.14
CA THR A 25 -5.03 -11.22 -7.86
C THR A 25 -6.31 -11.09 -8.67
N ASN A 26 -6.50 -11.95 -9.69
CA ASN A 26 -7.75 -12.07 -10.45
C ASN A 26 -8.26 -10.76 -11.07
N LYS A 27 -7.36 -9.94 -11.64
CA LYS A 27 -7.69 -8.61 -12.18
C LYS A 27 -8.35 -7.69 -11.13
N GLY A 28 -8.03 -7.90 -9.85
CA GLY A 28 -8.54 -7.09 -8.76
C GLY A 28 -8.04 -5.65 -8.80
N PHE A 29 -8.57 -4.85 -7.90
CA PHE A 29 -8.25 -3.44 -7.77
C PHE A 29 -7.71 -3.14 -6.39
N ILE A 30 -6.84 -2.14 -6.30
CA ILE A 30 -6.33 -1.59 -5.06
C ILE A 30 -7.10 -0.29 -4.79
N TYR A 31 -7.70 -0.16 -3.60
CA TYR A 31 -8.39 1.06 -3.18
C TYR A 31 -7.49 1.90 -2.29
N ILE A 32 -7.22 3.15 -2.68
CA ILE A 32 -6.40 4.08 -1.91
C ILE A 32 -7.06 5.47 -1.98
N ASN A 33 -7.35 6.04 -0.81
CA ASN A 33 -7.80 7.43 -0.65
C ASN A 33 -8.90 7.86 -1.64
N GLY A 34 -9.99 7.09 -1.73
CA GLY A 34 -11.12 7.43 -2.60
C GLY A 34 -10.99 6.98 -4.05
N ARG A 35 -9.87 6.38 -4.46
CA ARG A 35 -9.59 5.98 -5.85
C ARG A 35 -9.30 4.50 -5.98
N TRP A 36 -9.69 3.93 -7.11
CA TRP A 36 -9.40 2.55 -7.49
C TRP A 36 -8.25 2.52 -8.50
N TYR A 37 -7.33 1.60 -8.28
CA TYR A 37 -6.16 1.38 -9.13
C TYR A 37 -6.15 -0.06 -9.61
N GLN A 38 -5.76 -0.29 -10.85
CA GLN A 38 -5.58 -1.62 -11.43
C GLN A 38 -4.09 -1.93 -11.59
N GLY A 39 -3.71 -3.18 -11.38
CA GLY A 39 -2.33 -3.62 -11.56
C GLY A 39 -1.48 -3.52 -10.31
N ARG A 40 -0.20 -3.86 -10.46
CA ARG A 40 0.79 -3.81 -9.38
C ARG A 40 1.03 -2.36 -8.96
N MET A 41 1.21 -2.13 -7.67
CA MET A 41 1.48 -0.81 -7.11
C MET A 41 2.60 -0.88 -6.08
N LEU A 42 3.50 0.11 -6.12
CA LEU A 42 4.49 0.34 -5.08
C LEU A 42 3.92 1.31 -4.05
N ILE A 43 3.88 0.89 -2.79
CA ILE A 43 3.53 1.74 -1.66
C ILE A 43 4.83 2.10 -0.94
N VAL A 44 5.11 3.40 -0.86
CA VAL A 44 6.27 3.97 -0.17
C VAL A 44 5.77 4.77 1.01
N LEU A 45 6.36 4.53 2.18
CA LEU A 45 6.17 5.38 3.34
C LEU A 45 7.17 6.53 3.29
N GLU A 46 6.65 7.74 3.33
CA GLU A 46 7.41 8.98 3.41
C GLU A 46 7.20 9.63 4.78
N GLU A 47 8.02 10.63 5.12
CA GLU A 47 7.97 11.34 6.40
C GLU A 47 6.57 11.88 6.75
N LYS A 48 5.77 12.24 5.73
CA LYS A 48 4.46 12.87 5.88
C LYS A 48 3.28 11.99 5.45
N GLY A 49 3.49 10.73 5.08
CA GLY A 49 2.38 9.86 4.66
C GLY A 49 2.75 8.70 3.76
N LEU A 50 1.78 8.26 2.96
CA LEU A 50 1.92 7.15 2.02
C LEU A 50 1.85 7.66 0.59
N THR A 51 2.86 7.33 -0.20
CA THR A 51 2.86 7.53 -1.65
C THR A 51 2.57 6.20 -2.32
N ALA A 52 1.67 6.24 -3.30
CA ALA A 52 1.29 5.08 -4.08
C ALA A 52 1.64 5.32 -5.55
N ILE A 53 2.47 4.45 -6.13
CA ILE A 53 2.99 4.54 -7.50
C ILE A 53 2.45 3.34 -8.28
N ASN A 54 1.64 3.60 -9.31
CA ASN A 54 1.15 2.61 -10.28
C ASN A 54 2.10 2.56 -11.47
#